data_AF-A0AAW9Q7D1-F1
#
_entry.id   AF-A0AAW9Q7D1-F1
#
_cell.length_a   1.000
_cell.length_b   1.000
_cell.length_c   1.000
_cell.angle_alpha   90.00
_cell.angle_beta   90.00
_cell.angle_gamma   90.00
#
_symmetry.space_group_name_H-M   'P 1'
#
loop_
_entity.id
_entity.type
_entity.pdbx_description
1 polymer ?
#
loop_
_entity_poly.entity_id
_entity_poly.type
_entity_poly.pdbx_seq_one_letter_code
_entity_poly.pdbx_strand_id
1 'polypeptide(L)'
;MSTASTISPLTTALPSWEDLLEAARKYTPARRIRRVGQHPSTQPIPSSWNKLPPNTPAPVLLYRDTNSWCPFCERVWFALEEKGIPFETEFIDLSNKPKWYTDLVPTTLVPAAKIEGKLVYESKDILLALEERYPEVPLLPSDPQERAIADRWVEESETNGFRDLAYQLLRKAPEDPQELEDLRAKFEAQLDALEADLGKYSSPFFLSEFSIVDILYSPHLDRLAANLPVYRGYHIKGNPRFPRINAWFEAIAQRPAYQRSASDHTTNNLLLRRRFGIDPVGNPAPLDADRANLLVNDLDYSRTESRANTWHTDVTFVDRPPLGSVLHAVTIPPVGGDTVWANSVTAYQDLPDRLRNLADTLWAVHSNKYDYAEAAVEISEQQKEYRKIFTSTVYETLHPVVRVHPESGEQGLFIGGFVRQIKGLSQTESNDIIRLLQSYVTRLENTVRWKWKEGDVAFWDNRATQHYAIADYGTQPRRVQRVTIAGDLPVGIDGKTSEAVKGDSSAFTPALVAAS
;
A
#
# COMPACT_ATOMS: atom_id res chain seq x y z
N MET A 1 -32.59 19.04 39.95
CA MET A 1 -33.20 18.79 38.63
C MET A 1 -32.24 19.32 37.59
N SER A 2 -31.36 18.46 37.10
CA SER A 2 -30.37 18.77 36.07
C SER A 2 -30.86 18.15 34.76
N THR A 3 -30.99 18.97 33.73
CA THR A 3 -31.51 18.61 32.42
C THR A 3 -30.56 17.63 31.73
N ALA A 4 -31.04 16.41 31.48
CA ALA A 4 -30.37 15.42 30.66
C ALA A 4 -30.12 16.00 29.26
N SER A 5 -28.85 16.06 28.86
CA SER A 5 -28.46 16.34 27.48
C SER A 5 -28.87 15.14 26.63
N THR A 6 -29.93 15.30 25.84
CA THR A 6 -30.36 14.34 24.83
C THR A 6 -29.28 14.20 23.77
N ILE A 7 -28.61 13.05 23.75
CA ILE A 7 -27.75 12.61 22.64
C ILE A 7 -28.66 12.50 21.41
N SER A 8 -28.36 13.29 20.38
CA SER A 8 -29.07 13.20 19.09
C SER A 8 -28.86 11.82 18.47
N PRO A 9 -29.88 11.21 17.85
CA PRO A 9 -29.75 9.89 17.26
C PRO A 9 -28.70 9.91 16.16
N LEU A 10 -27.71 9.01 16.25
CA LEU A 10 -26.78 8.73 15.16
C LEU A 10 -27.61 8.39 13.91
N THR A 11 -27.55 9.27 12.93
CA THR A 11 -28.21 9.13 11.64
C THR A 11 -27.81 7.79 11.02
N THR A 12 -28.78 6.95 10.73
CA THR A 12 -28.68 5.60 10.14
C THR A 12 -28.22 5.57 8.68
N ALA A 13 -27.69 6.69 8.16
CA ALA A 13 -27.07 6.71 6.85
C ALA A 13 -25.59 6.38 7.03
N LEU A 14 -25.11 5.36 6.30
CA LEU A 14 -23.66 5.21 6.07
C LEU A 14 -23.16 6.57 5.57
N PRO A 15 -22.07 7.11 6.16
CA PRO A 15 -21.54 8.39 5.73
C PRO A 15 -21.29 8.31 4.23
N SER A 16 -21.82 9.29 3.51
CA SER A 16 -21.53 9.44 2.10
C SER A 16 -20.03 9.60 1.91
N TRP A 17 -19.57 9.42 0.67
CA TRP A 17 -18.19 9.78 0.35
C TRP A 17 -17.88 11.22 0.75
N GLU A 18 -18.85 12.14 0.72
CA GLU A 18 -18.67 13.54 1.14
C GLU A 18 -18.48 13.67 2.67
N ASP A 19 -19.22 12.91 3.47
CA ASP A 19 -19.10 12.89 4.94
C ASP A 19 -17.76 12.31 5.39
N LEU A 20 -17.33 11.21 4.76
CA LEU A 20 -16.02 10.60 5.00
C LEU A 20 -14.88 11.55 4.59
N LEU A 21 -15.08 12.31 3.51
CA LEU A 21 -14.13 13.32 3.07
C LEU A 21 -14.03 14.52 4.03
N GLU A 22 -15.14 14.92 4.63
CA GLU A 22 -15.16 15.99 5.62
C GLU A 22 -14.50 15.56 6.94
N ALA A 23 -14.74 14.34 7.38
CA ALA A 23 -14.02 13.73 8.50
C ALA A 23 -12.51 13.63 8.18
N ALA A 24 -12.12 13.11 7.01
CA ALA A 24 -10.72 13.03 6.61
C ALA A 24 -10.02 14.39 6.57
N ARG A 25 -10.69 15.46 6.11
CA ARG A 25 -10.16 16.83 6.11
C ARG A 25 -9.87 17.36 7.51
N LYS A 26 -10.69 17.00 8.49
CA LYS A 26 -10.56 17.45 9.88
C LYS A 26 -9.38 16.79 10.60
N TYR A 27 -9.03 15.56 10.21
CA TYR A 27 -8.03 14.74 10.93
C TYR A 27 -6.75 14.46 10.13
N THR A 28 -6.62 14.90 8.87
CA THR A 28 -5.39 14.77 8.08
C THR A 28 -4.53 16.03 8.23
N PRO A 29 -3.33 15.98 8.85
CA PRO A 29 -2.47 17.16 9.04
C PRO A 29 -1.87 17.74 7.75
N ALA A 30 -2.05 17.08 6.60
CA ALA A 30 -1.51 17.53 5.33
C ALA A 30 -2.55 18.34 4.55
N ARG A 31 -2.28 19.65 4.40
CA ARG A 31 -3.00 20.55 3.50
C ARG A 31 -2.84 20.07 2.04
N ARG A 32 -3.66 19.10 1.64
CA ARG A 32 -4.03 18.90 0.25
C ARG A 32 -4.88 20.11 -0.14
N ILE A 33 -4.39 20.98 -1.02
CA ILE A 33 -5.22 22.03 -1.62
C ILE A 33 -6.19 21.31 -2.56
N ARG A 34 -7.32 20.86 -2.02
CA ARG A 34 -8.34 20.16 -2.78
C ARG A 34 -9.43 21.14 -3.20
N ARG A 35 -9.62 21.31 -4.49
CA ARG A 35 -10.77 22.03 -5.05
C ARG A 35 -11.98 21.09 -5.14
N VAL A 36 -13.18 21.67 -5.10
CA VAL A 36 -14.44 20.93 -5.29
C VAL A 36 -14.37 20.15 -6.61
N GLY A 37 -14.60 18.83 -6.56
CA GLY A 37 -14.59 17.94 -7.73
C GLY A 37 -13.34 17.06 -7.94
N GLN A 38 -12.25 17.24 -7.19
CA GLN A 38 -11.07 16.36 -7.30
C GLN A 38 -11.26 15.03 -6.55
N HIS A 39 -10.82 13.90 -7.12
CA HIS A 39 -10.83 12.58 -6.45
C HIS A 39 -9.69 12.44 -5.42
N PRO A 40 -9.80 11.55 -4.42
CA PRO A 40 -8.74 11.32 -3.43
C PRO A 40 -7.45 10.83 -4.10
N SER A 41 -6.32 11.51 -3.84
CA SER A 41 -4.99 11.01 -4.23
C SER A 41 -4.58 9.83 -3.35
N THR A 42 -4.10 8.75 -3.97
CA THR A 42 -3.63 7.51 -3.31
C THR A 42 -2.17 7.57 -2.88
N GLN A 43 -1.50 8.72 -2.99
CA GLN A 43 -0.02 8.77 -2.99
C GLN A 43 0.57 9.60 -1.84
N PRO A 44 1.82 9.27 -1.40
CA PRO A 44 2.43 9.82 -0.20
C PRO A 44 2.70 11.33 -0.26
N ILE A 45 2.80 11.93 0.93
CA ILE A 45 3.25 13.31 1.12
C ILE A 45 4.77 13.37 0.88
N PRO A 46 5.29 14.46 0.30
CA PRO A 46 6.73 14.68 0.16
C PRO A 46 7.50 14.38 1.45
N SER A 47 8.57 13.59 1.36
CA SER A 47 9.35 13.22 2.55
C SER A 47 10.07 14.40 3.20
N SER A 48 10.36 15.42 2.39
CA SER A 48 11.07 16.65 2.76
C SER A 48 10.19 17.69 3.47
N TRP A 49 8.86 17.51 3.52
CA TRP A 49 7.95 18.51 4.09
C TRP A 49 8.18 18.75 5.58
N ASN A 50 8.54 17.70 6.33
CA ASN A 50 8.85 17.78 7.75
C ASN A 50 10.10 18.64 8.04
N LYS A 51 10.90 18.99 7.02
CA LYS A 51 12.06 19.86 7.16
C LYS A 51 11.71 21.35 7.20
N LEU A 52 10.47 21.72 6.84
CA LEU A 52 10.04 23.12 6.87
C LEU A 52 9.55 23.51 8.27
N PRO A 53 9.91 24.70 8.78
CA PRO A 53 9.29 25.25 9.98
C PRO A 53 7.77 25.40 9.80
N PRO A 54 6.96 25.28 10.87
CA PRO A 54 5.51 25.44 10.79
C PRO A 54 5.10 26.74 10.08
N ASN A 55 4.11 26.66 9.19
CA ASN A 55 3.58 27.76 8.37
C ASN A 55 4.54 28.34 7.31
N THR A 56 5.67 27.69 7.03
CA THR A 56 6.53 28.07 5.89
C THR A 56 5.94 27.50 4.60
N PRO A 57 5.68 28.31 3.55
CA PRO A 57 5.23 27.79 2.26
C PRO A 57 6.35 26.98 1.61
N ALA A 58 5.99 25.89 0.92
CA ALA A 58 6.99 25.12 0.20
C ALA A 58 7.59 25.96 -0.96
N PRO A 59 8.90 25.85 -1.20
CA PRO A 59 9.56 26.56 -2.29
C PRO A 59 9.12 26.08 -3.67
N VAL A 60 8.57 24.88 -3.79
CA VAL A 60 8.04 24.34 -5.05
C VAL A 60 6.57 23.95 -4.89
N LEU A 61 5.72 24.31 -5.85
CA LEU A 61 4.37 23.76 -6.01
C LEU A 61 4.29 23.00 -7.34
N LEU A 62 4.14 21.68 -7.26
CA LEU A 62 4.06 20.78 -8.42
C LEU A 62 2.60 20.54 -8.83
N TYR A 63 2.26 20.91 -10.06
CA TYR A 63 1.01 20.52 -10.72
C TYR A 63 1.21 19.19 -11.44
N ARG A 64 0.53 18.14 -10.99
CA ARG A 64 0.71 16.79 -11.53
C ARG A 64 -0.58 15.99 -11.57
N ASP A 65 -0.55 14.85 -12.22
CA ASP A 65 -1.68 13.95 -12.36
C ASP A 65 -2.16 13.36 -11.01
N THR A 66 -3.43 12.97 -10.94
CA THR A 66 -4.06 12.46 -9.70
C THR A 66 -3.61 11.07 -9.26
N ASN A 67 -3.14 10.23 -10.18
CA ASN A 67 -2.99 8.78 -9.96
C ASN A 67 -1.54 8.28 -10.12
N SER A 68 -0.55 9.18 -10.11
CA SER A 68 0.86 8.87 -10.39
C SER A 68 1.11 8.09 -11.68
N TRP A 69 0.25 8.18 -12.67
CA TRP A 69 0.43 7.42 -13.91
C TRP A 69 1.27 8.17 -14.95
N CYS A 70 1.33 9.50 -14.87
CA CYS A 70 2.05 10.30 -15.86
C CYS A 70 3.58 10.14 -15.68
N PRO A 71 4.32 9.55 -16.64
CA PRO A 71 5.77 9.37 -16.51
C PRO A 71 6.51 10.71 -16.40
N PHE A 72 5.99 11.76 -17.05
CA PHE A 72 6.57 13.10 -16.99
C PHE A 72 6.43 13.73 -15.60
N CYS A 73 5.30 13.50 -14.92
CA CYS A 73 5.12 13.97 -13.54
C CYS A 73 6.03 13.22 -12.57
N GLU A 74 6.21 11.91 -12.80
CA GLU A 74 7.10 11.08 -11.99
C GLU A 74 8.56 11.54 -12.08
N ARG A 75 9.05 11.95 -13.26
CA ARG A 75 10.38 12.56 -13.42
C ARG A 75 10.65 13.68 -12.41
N VAL A 76 9.73 14.65 -12.37
CA VAL A 76 9.86 15.85 -11.52
C VAL A 76 9.73 15.46 -10.05
N TRP A 77 8.80 14.58 -9.70
CA TRP A 77 8.65 14.12 -8.32
C TRP A 77 9.89 13.37 -7.84
N PHE A 78 10.42 12.46 -8.65
CA PHE A 78 11.63 11.71 -8.33
C PHE A 78 12.81 12.67 -8.07
N ALA A 79 13.03 13.67 -8.94
CA ALA A 79 14.07 14.66 -8.74
C ALA A 79 13.89 15.50 -7.46
N LEU A 80 12.65 15.92 -7.14
CA LEU A 80 12.37 16.67 -5.91
C LEU A 80 12.68 15.84 -4.65
N GLU A 81 12.32 14.56 -4.66
CA GLU A 81 12.61 13.62 -3.57
C GLU A 81 14.11 13.34 -3.44
N GLU A 82 14.81 13.16 -4.56
CA GLU A 82 16.24 12.89 -4.61
C GLU A 82 17.05 14.08 -4.09
N LYS A 83 16.70 15.29 -4.55
CA LYS A 83 17.32 16.54 -4.08
C LYS A 83 16.85 16.94 -2.68
N GLY A 84 15.84 16.25 -2.12
CA GLY A 84 15.29 16.54 -0.80
C GLY A 84 14.60 17.90 -0.69
N ILE A 85 14.13 18.45 -1.81
CA ILE A 85 13.48 19.77 -1.89
C ILE A 85 12.05 19.64 -1.33
N PRO A 86 11.63 20.47 -0.36
CA PRO A 86 10.23 20.51 0.06
C PRO A 86 9.31 21.02 -1.05
N PHE A 87 8.20 20.33 -1.33
CA PHE A 87 7.27 20.75 -2.40
C PHE A 87 5.81 20.47 -2.06
N GLU A 88 4.89 21.36 -2.43
CA GLU A 88 3.45 21.08 -2.44
C GLU A 88 3.04 20.41 -3.74
N THR A 89 1.86 19.80 -3.74
CA THR A 89 1.26 19.23 -4.94
C THR A 89 -0.16 19.73 -5.15
N GLU A 90 -0.45 20.20 -6.36
CA GLU A 90 -1.81 20.45 -6.86
C GLU A 90 -2.14 19.37 -7.91
N PHE A 91 -3.21 18.60 -7.68
CA PHE A 91 -3.56 17.49 -8.56
C PHE A 91 -4.45 17.92 -9.73
N ILE A 92 -4.11 17.48 -10.94
CA ILE A 92 -4.82 17.79 -12.18
C ILE A 92 -5.44 16.50 -12.72
N ASP A 93 -6.77 16.47 -12.82
CA ASP A 93 -7.47 15.39 -13.51
C ASP A 93 -7.17 15.49 -15.02
N LEU A 94 -6.51 14.48 -15.56
CA LEU A 94 -6.11 14.47 -16.96
C LEU A 94 -7.25 14.17 -17.93
N SER A 95 -8.35 13.61 -17.45
CA SER A 95 -9.57 13.37 -18.25
C SER A 95 -10.47 14.60 -18.28
N ASN A 96 -10.40 15.45 -17.26
CA ASN A 96 -11.20 16.67 -17.14
C ASN A 96 -10.37 17.80 -16.51
N LYS A 97 -9.43 18.33 -17.29
CA LYS A 97 -8.52 19.39 -16.82
C LYS A 97 -9.32 20.66 -16.50
N PRO A 98 -9.15 21.25 -15.31
CA PRO A 98 -9.93 22.41 -14.93
C PRO A 98 -9.48 23.64 -15.71
N LYS A 99 -10.44 24.50 -16.08
CA LYS A 99 -10.18 25.70 -16.89
C LYS A 99 -9.10 26.62 -16.34
N TRP A 100 -9.06 26.81 -15.02
CA TRP A 100 -8.04 27.65 -14.39
C TRP A 100 -6.61 27.14 -14.61
N TYR A 101 -6.43 25.83 -14.79
CA TYR A 101 -5.12 25.23 -15.03
C TYR A 101 -4.72 25.39 -16.49
N THR A 102 -5.66 25.17 -17.42
CA THR A 102 -5.42 25.37 -18.85
C THR A 102 -5.21 26.83 -19.20
N ASP A 103 -5.78 27.76 -18.44
CA ASP A 103 -5.52 29.20 -18.56
C ASP A 103 -4.15 29.58 -17.97
N LEU A 104 -3.60 28.78 -17.03
CA LEU A 104 -2.31 29.00 -16.38
C LEU A 104 -1.12 28.45 -17.19
N VAL A 105 -1.24 27.23 -17.73
CA VAL A 105 -0.16 26.52 -18.41
C VAL A 105 -0.41 26.51 -19.92
N PRO A 106 0.41 27.19 -20.74
CA PRO A 106 0.16 27.34 -22.18
C PRO A 106 0.01 26.02 -22.95
N THR A 107 0.80 25.00 -22.61
CA THR A 107 0.72 23.69 -23.26
C THR A 107 -0.48 22.86 -22.78
N THR A 108 -1.13 23.28 -21.69
CA THR A 108 -2.18 22.54 -20.97
C THR A 108 -1.76 21.17 -20.44
N LEU A 109 -0.48 20.80 -20.60
CA LEU A 109 0.08 19.51 -20.20
C LEU A 109 0.62 19.59 -18.77
N VAL A 110 0.67 18.42 -18.13
CA VAL A 110 1.40 18.22 -16.87
C VAL A 110 2.71 17.47 -17.17
N PRO A 111 3.75 17.61 -16.33
CA PRO A 111 3.81 18.47 -15.14
C PRO A 111 3.98 19.95 -15.49
N ALA A 112 3.56 20.79 -14.55
CA ALA A 112 4.02 22.16 -14.41
C ALA A 112 4.46 22.38 -12.96
N ALA A 113 5.33 23.35 -12.69
CA ALA A 113 5.76 23.69 -11.34
C ALA A 113 5.82 25.19 -11.15
N LYS A 114 5.46 25.68 -9.96
CA LYS A 114 5.89 27.01 -9.50
C LYS A 114 7.13 26.81 -8.63
N ILE A 115 8.29 27.21 -9.12
CA ILE A 115 9.54 27.21 -8.37
C ILE A 115 9.74 28.63 -7.85
N GLU A 116 9.60 28.80 -6.54
CA GLU A 116 9.63 30.10 -5.84
C GLU A 116 8.69 31.13 -6.47
N GLY A 117 7.49 30.68 -6.83
CA GLY A 117 6.45 31.49 -7.45
C GLY A 117 6.57 31.66 -8.97
N LYS A 118 7.68 31.28 -9.60
CA LYS A 118 7.84 31.33 -11.07
C LYS A 118 7.34 30.05 -11.72
N LEU A 119 6.45 30.19 -12.69
CA LEU A 119 5.91 29.05 -13.44
C LEU A 119 6.94 28.51 -14.43
N VAL A 120 7.23 27.21 -14.35
CA VAL A 120 7.99 26.42 -15.31
C VAL A 120 7.13 25.23 -15.71
N TYR A 121 7.10 24.87 -16.98
CA TYR A 121 6.31 23.75 -17.51
C TYR A 121 7.16 22.97 -18.50
N GLU A 122 6.74 21.72 -18.80
CA GLU A 122 7.56 20.65 -19.38
C GLU A 122 8.50 19.98 -18.38
N SER A 123 8.48 18.64 -18.30
CA SER A 123 9.26 17.93 -17.27
C SER A 123 10.76 18.20 -17.40
N LYS A 124 11.29 18.27 -18.63
CA LYS A 124 12.70 18.52 -18.90
C LYS A 124 13.14 19.87 -18.32
N ASP A 125 12.40 20.92 -18.65
CA ASP A 125 12.73 22.29 -18.26
C ASP A 125 12.58 22.49 -16.75
N ILE A 126 11.60 21.82 -16.13
CA ILE A 126 11.47 21.80 -14.67
C ILE A 126 12.69 21.13 -14.02
N LEU A 127 13.17 19.99 -14.53
CA LEU A 127 14.34 19.31 -13.99
C LEU A 127 15.59 20.20 -14.05
N LEU A 128 15.81 20.88 -15.19
CA LEU A 128 16.93 21.80 -15.37
C LEU A 128 16.82 23.03 -14.46
N ALA A 129 15.61 23.58 -14.30
CA ALA A 129 15.38 24.70 -13.39
C ALA A 129 15.59 24.31 -11.91
N LEU A 130 15.22 23.09 -11.51
CA LEU A 130 15.50 22.57 -10.17
C LEU A 130 17.00 22.36 -9.94
N GLU A 131 17.71 21.87 -10.96
CA GLU A 131 19.17 21.69 -10.89
C GLU A 131 19.92 23.01 -10.76
N GLU A 132 19.51 24.03 -11.52
CA GLU A 132 20.08 25.37 -11.42
C GLU A 132 19.78 26.03 -10.07
N ARG A 133 18.54 25.89 -9.56
CA ARG A 133 18.10 26.61 -8.36
C ARG A 133 18.54 25.96 -7.05
N TYR A 134 18.72 24.65 -7.03
CA TYR A 134 19.05 23.85 -5.84
C TYR A 134 20.30 22.97 -6.09
N PRO A 135 21.51 23.57 -6.13
CA PRO A 135 22.73 22.86 -6.53
C PRO A 135 23.33 21.95 -5.43
N GLU A 136 22.73 21.90 -4.23
CA GLU A 136 23.30 21.22 -3.05
C GLU A 136 23.41 19.70 -3.23
N VAL A 137 22.46 19.11 -3.96
CA VAL A 137 22.45 17.70 -4.34
C VAL A 137 22.41 17.66 -5.87
N PRO A 138 23.56 17.73 -6.56
CA PRO A 138 23.59 17.82 -8.02
C PRO A 138 23.09 16.52 -8.65
N LEU A 139 22.30 16.63 -9.71
CA LEU A 139 21.84 15.52 -10.53
C LEU A 139 22.47 15.53 -11.92
N LEU A 140 23.39 16.45 -12.17
CA LEU A 140 24.21 16.45 -13.37
C LEU A 140 25.71 16.40 -13.00
N PRO A 141 26.54 15.74 -13.81
CA PRO A 141 27.96 15.56 -13.52
C PRO A 141 28.69 16.88 -13.32
N SER A 142 29.72 16.85 -12.46
CA SER A 142 30.66 17.96 -12.28
C SER A 142 31.78 17.96 -13.33
N ASP A 143 32.12 16.78 -13.89
CA ASP A 143 33.09 16.68 -14.99
C ASP A 143 32.52 17.35 -16.26
N PRO A 144 33.23 18.31 -16.89
CA PRO A 144 32.72 19.03 -18.05
C PRO A 144 32.46 18.16 -19.29
N GLN A 145 33.23 17.09 -19.51
CA GLN A 145 33.04 16.24 -20.69
C GLN A 145 31.79 15.38 -20.51
N GLU A 146 31.65 14.79 -19.33
CA GLU A 146 30.48 14.00 -18.96
C GLU A 146 29.22 14.86 -18.86
N ARG A 147 29.33 16.09 -18.34
CA ARG A 147 28.24 17.07 -18.34
C ARG A 147 27.73 17.38 -19.75
N ALA A 148 28.64 17.57 -20.71
CA ALA A 148 28.25 17.82 -22.10
C ALA A 148 27.56 16.60 -22.74
N ILE A 149 27.90 15.38 -22.32
CA ILE A 149 27.19 14.16 -22.72
C ILE A 149 25.79 14.15 -22.10
N ALA A 150 25.69 14.41 -20.80
CA ALA A 150 24.42 14.48 -20.09
C ALA A 150 23.47 15.51 -20.73
N ASP A 151 23.94 16.73 -20.99
CA ASP A 151 23.14 17.79 -21.60
C ASP A 151 22.60 17.38 -22.98
N ARG A 152 23.41 16.68 -23.79
CA ARG A 152 22.96 16.13 -25.08
C ARG A 152 21.85 15.10 -24.90
N TRP A 153 22.02 14.18 -23.95
CA TRP A 153 21.01 13.16 -23.65
C TRP A 153 19.71 13.77 -23.14
N VAL A 154 19.79 14.80 -22.30
CA VAL A 154 18.63 15.54 -21.82
C VAL A 154 17.86 16.13 -23.01
N GLU A 155 18.55 16.74 -23.98
CA GLU A 155 17.92 17.30 -25.17
C GLU A 155 17.32 16.21 -26.08
N GLU A 156 18.07 15.15 -26.36
CA GLU A 156 17.66 14.08 -27.27
C GLU A 156 16.57 13.18 -26.69
N SER A 157 16.40 13.15 -25.36
CA SER A 157 15.42 12.27 -24.68
C SER A 157 13.97 12.44 -25.16
N GLU A 158 13.62 13.61 -25.71
CA GLU A 158 12.30 13.89 -26.24
C GLU A 158 12.15 13.58 -27.75
N THR A 159 13.27 13.39 -28.46
CA THR A 159 13.31 13.30 -29.94
C THR A 159 13.99 12.02 -30.46
N ASN A 160 14.59 11.21 -29.61
CA ASN A 160 15.30 9.98 -29.99
C ASN A 160 14.38 8.83 -30.46
N GLY A 161 13.06 9.03 -30.40
CA GLY A 161 12.05 8.07 -30.88
C GLY A 161 11.77 6.89 -29.94
N PHE A 162 12.57 6.69 -28.88
CA PHE A 162 12.37 5.60 -27.91
C PHE A 162 10.96 5.64 -27.31
N ARG A 163 10.56 6.84 -26.84
CA ARG A 163 9.26 7.08 -26.25
C ARG A 163 8.11 6.75 -27.20
N ASP A 164 8.20 7.21 -28.44
CA ASP A 164 7.12 7.06 -29.41
C ASP A 164 6.95 5.60 -29.83
N LEU A 165 8.05 4.86 -29.92
CA LEU A 165 8.07 3.42 -30.17
C LEU A 165 7.50 2.63 -28.97
N ALA A 166 7.91 2.99 -27.76
CA ALA A 166 7.41 2.42 -26.51
C ALA A 166 5.89 2.57 -26.37
N TYR A 167 5.34 3.76 -26.67
CA TYR A 167 3.88 3.98 -26.63
C TYR A 167 3.13 3.19 -27.71
N GLN A 168 3.72 2.91 -28.86
CA GLN A 168 3.08 2.05 -29.88
C GLN A 168 2.90 0.63 -29.34
N LEU A 169 3.88 0.08 -28.62
CA LEU A 169 3.78 -1.23 -28.00
C LEU A 169 2.73 -1.30 -26.87
N LEU A 170 2.46 -0.18 -26.20
CA LEU A 170 1.47 -0.07 -25.12
C LEU A 170 0.03 0.24 -25.60
N ARG A 171 -0.21 0.38 -26.91
CA ARG A 171 -1.53 0.65 -27.49
C ARG A 171 -2.19 -0.62 -28.03
N LYS A 172 -3.27 -0.50 -28.81
CA LYS A 172 -3.85 -1.64 -29.53
C LYS A 172 -2.79 -2.22 -30.49
N ALA A 173 -2.64 -3.54 -30.50
CA ALA A 173 -1.71 -4.21 -31.41
C ALA A 173 -2.13 -4.00 -32.87
N PRO A 174 -1.17 -3.92 -33.82
CA PRO A 174 -1.47 -4.00 -35.24
C PRO A 174 -2.25 -5.27 -35.59
N GLU A 175 -3.10 -5.20 -36.61
CA GLU A 175 -3.84 -6.37 -37.10
C GLU A 175 -2.95 -7.33 -37.89
N ASP A 176 -1.91 -6.81 -38.54
CA ASP A 176 -0.90 -7.59 -39.24
C ASP A 176 0.19 -8.10 -38.26
N PRO A 177 0.37 -9.42 -38.11
CA PRO A 177 1.45 -9.98 -37.29
C PRO A 177 2.85 -9.54 -37.69
N GLN A 178 3.10 -9.27 -38.99
CA GLN A 178 4.42 -8.83 -39.45
C GLN A 178 4.74 -7.42 -38.97
N GLU A 179 3.75 -6.51 -38.95
CA GLU A 179 3.93 -5.16 -38.41
C GLU A 179 4.27 -5.18 -36.91
N LEU A 180 3.69 -6.12 -36.16
CA LEU A 180 3.99 -6.29 -34.74
C LEU A 180 5.43 -6.80 -34.52
N GLU A 181 5.90 -7.75 -35.33
CA GLU A 181 7.27 -8.27 -35.25
C GLU A 181 8.29 -7.18 -35.65
N ASP A 182 8.01 -6.40 -36.69
CA ASP A 182 8.85 -5.28 -37.10
C ASP A 182 8.93 -4.19 -36.01
N LEU A 183 7.80 -3.90 -35.35
CA LEU A 183 7.74 -2.97 -34.22
C LEU A 183 8.57 -3.49 -33.05
N ARG A 184 8.47 -4.78 -32.75
CA ARG A 184 9.27 -5.44 -31.71
C ARG A 184 10.77 -5.39 -32.04
N ALA A 185 11.16 -5.70 -33.27
CA ALA A 185 12.56 -5.66 -33.69
C ALA A 185 13.16 -4.25 -33.55
N LYS A 186 12.41 -3.21 -33.96
CA LYS A 186 12.83 -1.81 -33.75
C LYS A 186 12.99 -1.47 -32.27
N PHE A 187 12.13 -2.01 -31.41
CA PHE A 187 12.19 -1.76 -29.97
C PHE A 187 13.38 -2.47 -29.32
N GLU A 188 13.63 -3.71 -29.70
CA GLU A 188 14.81 -4.46 -29.27
C GLU A 188 16.10 -3.75 -29.69
N ALA A 189 16.17 -3.19 -30.90
CA ALA A 189 17.33 -2.41 -31.35
C ALA A 189 17.58 -1.14 -30.49
N GLN A 190 16.52 -0.50 -30.00
CA GLN A 190 16.66 0.63 -29.07
C GLN A 190 17.13 0.15 -27.69
N LEU A 191 16.64 -0.99 -27.20
CA LEU A 191 17.14 -1.59 -25.96
C LEU A 191 18.60 -2.02 -26.08
N ASP A 192 19.03 -2.55 -27.22
CA ASP A 192 20.44 -2.88 -27.48
C ASP A 192 21.32 -1.61 -27.42
N ALA A 193 20.83 -0.48 -27.93
CA ALA A 193 21.53 0.80 -27.84
C ALA A 193 21.68 1.26 -26.38
N LEU A 194 20.59 1.21 -25.59
CA LEU A 194 20.62 1.54 -24.17
C LEU A 194 21.54 0.61 -23.36
N GLU A 195 21.52 -0.70 -23.66
CA GLU A 195 22.43 -1.70 -23.06
C GLU A 195 23.89 -1.37 -23.36
N ALA A 196 24.20 -0.96 -24.60
CA ALA A 196 25.55 -0.55 -24.99
C ALA A 196 25.97 0.76 -24.28
N ASP A 197 25.05 1.71 -24.12
CA ASP A 197 25.31 2.98 -23.42
C ASP A 197 25.57 2.79 -21.93
N LEU A 198 24.76 1.97 -21.24
CA LEU A 198 25.03 1.50 -19.86
C LEU A 198 26.36 0.73 -19.77
N GLY A 199 26.91 0.30 -20.91
CA GLY A 199 28.19 -0.37 -21.02
C GLY A 199 29.42 0.53 -20.97
N LYS A 200 29.25 1.84 -21.13
CA LYS A 200 30.34 2.81 -21.24
C LYS A 200 30.97 3.17 -19.90
N TYR A 201 30.23 2.98 -18.80
CA TYR A 201 30.65 3.31 -17.45
C TYR A 201 30.72 2.04 -16.58
N SER A 202 31.52 2.09 -15.52
CA SER A 202 31.61 1.01 -14.51
C SER A 202 30.43 1.03 -13.52
N SER A 203 29.78 2.18 -13.40
CA SER A 203 28.53 2.39 -12.66
C SER A 203 27.36 1.65 -13.33
N PRO A 204 26.32 1.26 -12.58
CA PRO A 204 25.09 0.71 -13.15
C PRO A 204 24.19 1.76 -13.82
N PHE A 205 24.56 3.05 -13.79
CA PHE A 205 23.81 4.18 -14.36
C PHE A 205 24.29 4.56 -15.76
N PHE A 206 23.52 5.39 -16.46
CA PHE A 206 23.87 5.85 -17.82
C PHE A 206 25.16 6.70 -17.86
N LEU A 207 25.55 7.25 -16.72
CA LEU A 207 26.76 8.01 -16.49
C LEU A 207 27.55 7.39 -15.32
N SER A 208 28.69 7.98 -14.99
CA SER A 208 29.56 7.58 -13.86
C SER A 208 28.82 7.59 -12.52
N GLU A 209 27.78 8.40 -12.39
CA GLU A 209 26.89 8.51 -11.23
C GLU A 209 25.43 8.63 -11.67
N PHE A 210 24.49 8.41 -10.73
CA PHE A 210 23.06 8.61 -10.97
C PHE A 210 22.77 10.07 -11.32
N SER A 211 21.95 10.30 -12.34
CA SER A 211 21.75 11.64 -12.90
C SER A 211 20.32 11.90 -13.40
N ILE A 212 20.09 13.12 -13.88
CA ILE A 212 18.87 13.50 -14.63
C ILE A 212 18.62 12.53 -15.79
N VAL A 213 19.67 12.00 -16.43
CA VAL A 213 19.54 11.04 -17.53
C VAL A 213 18.78 9.80 -17.05
N ASP A 214 19.13 9.23 -15.91
CA ASP A 214 18.43 8.08 -15.34
C ASP A 214 16.96 8.40 -15.03
N ILE A 215 16.71 9.59 -14.45
CA ILE A 215 15.36 10.07 -14.14
C ILE A 215 14.52 10.24 -15.41
N LEU A 216 15.09 10.66 -16.54
CA LEU A 216 14.36 10.81 -17.79
C LEU A 216 13.86 9.47 -18.35
N TYR A 217 14.64 8.39 -18.16
CA TYR A 217 14.33 7.06 -18.69
C TYR A 217 13.52 6.19 -17.71
N SER A 218 13.76 6.27 -16.39
CA SER A 218 13.16 5.35 -15.41
C SER A 218 11.64 5.26 -15.48
N PRO A 219 10.88 6.36 -15.51
CA PRO A 219 9.42 6.26 -15.51
C PRO A 219 8.87 5.60 -16.78
N HIS A 220 9.57 5.72 -17.91
CA HIS A 220 9.16 5.08 -19.16
C HIS A 220 9.51 3.59 -19.18
N LEU A 221 10.75 3.25 -18.81
CA LEU A 221 11.21 1.86 -18.79
C LEU A 221 10.44 1.03 -17.77
N ASP A 222 10.12 1.57 -16.59
CA ASP A 222 9.31 0.88 -15.59
C ASP A 222 7.89 0.60 -16.09
N ARG A 223 7.27 1.56 -16.75
CA ARG A 223 5.94 1.37 -17.35
C ARG A 223 5.97 0.29 -18.41
N LEU A 224 7.01 0.22 -19.23
CA LEU A 224 7.15 -0.86 -20.21
C LEU A 224 7.38 -2.21 -19.53
N ALA A 225 8.31 -2.27 -18.59
CA ALA A 225 8.60 -3.48 -17.83
C ALA A 225 7.37 -3.99 -17.07
N ALA A 226 6.51 -3.09 -16.60
CA ALA A 226 5.28 -3.43 -15.90
C ALA A 226 4.15 -3.94 -16.81
N ASN A 227 4.12 -3.54 -18.08
CA ASN A 227 2.95 -3.74 -18.94
C ASN A 227 3.18 -4.67 -20.12
N LEU A 228 4.38 -4.68 -20.71
CA LEU A 228 4.68 -5.56 -21.83
C LEU A 228 4.56 -7.05 -21.48
N PRO A 229 4.86 -7.53 -20.26
CA PRO A 229 4.56 -8.92 -19.90
C PRO A 229 3.07 -9.25 -20.00
N VAL A 230 2.20 -8.31 -19.60
CA VAL A 230 0.74 -8.49 -19.57
C VAL A 230 0.12 -8.48 -20.95
N TYR A 231 0.51 -7.48 -21.75
CA TYR A 231 -0.16 -7.17 -23.01
C TYR A 231 0.56 -7.72 -24.23
N ARG A 232 1.83 -8.10 -24.09
CA ARG A 232 2.70 -8.54 -25.21
C ARG A 232 3.52 -9.80 -24.90
N GLY A 233 3.48 -10.33 -23.67
CA GLY A 233 4.32 -11.46 -23.27
C GLY A 233 5.82 -11.16 -23.35
N TYR A 234 6.21 -9.88 -23.35
CA TYR A 234 7.60 -9.46 -23.52
C TYR A 234 8.16 -8.91 -22.21
N HIS A 235 9.30 -9.46 -21.78
CA HIS A 235 9.98 -9.06 -20.55
C HIS A 235 11.24 -8.26 -20.86
N ILE A 236 11.33 -7.05 -20.32
CA ILE A 236 12.56 -6.25 -20.30
C ILE A 236 13.37 -6.65 -19.05
N LYS A 237 12.75 -6.55 -17.88
CA LYS A 237 13.34 -6.91 -16.58
C LYS A 237 13.50 -8.42 -16.45
N GLY A 238 14.67 -8.87 -16.02
CA GLY A 238 15.04 -10.29 -15.92
C GLY A 238 15.39 -10.93 -17.25
N ASN A 239 15.43 -10.17 -18.35
CA ASN A 239 15.78 -10.70 -19.66
C ASN A 239 17.30 -10.87 -19.76
N PRO A 240 17.83 -12.09 -19.98
CA PRO A 240 19.27 -12.35 -20.00
C PRO A 240 20.01 -11.67 -21.17
N ARG A 241 19.29 -11.18 -22.18
CA ARG A 241 19.88 -10.37 -23.28
C ARG A 241 20.40 -9.01 -22.79
N PHE A 242 19.81 -8.46 -21.73
CA PHE A 242 20.07 -7.10 -21.26
C PHE A 242 20.59 -7.05 -19.81
N PRO A 243 21.76 -7.65 -19.53
CA PRO A 243 22.29 -7.74 -18.17
C PRO A 243 22.54 -6.36 -17.53
N ARG A 244 22.94 -5.34 -18.29
CA ARG A 244 23.18 -3.99 -17.75
C ARG A 244 21.88 -3.25 -17.48
N ILE A 245 20.88 -3.37 -18.36
CA ILE A 245 19.53 -2.85 -18.07
C ILE A 245 18.96 -3.51 -16.80
N ASN A 246 19.18 -4.81 -16.60
CA ASN A 246 18.77 -5.48 -15.35
C ASN A 246 19.48 -4.89 -14.12
N ALA A 247 20.80 -4.73 -14.19
CA ALA A 247 21.58 -4.12 -13.11
C ALA A 247 21.14 -2.66 -12.83
N TRP A 248 20.79 -1.91 -13.87
CA TRP A 248 20.24 -0.56 -13.76
C TRP A 248 18.89 -0.54 -13.05
N PHE A 249 17.96 -1.45 -13.39
CA PHE A 249 16.69 -1.59 -12.67
C PHE A 249 16.90 -1.92 -11.19
N GLU A 250 17.83 -2.82 -10.89
CA GLU A 250 18.18 -3.16 -9.51
C GLU A 250 18.74 -1.94 -8.77
N ALA A 251 19.65 -1.19 -9.38
CA ALA A 251 20.25 0.00 -8.79
C ALA A 251 19.21 1.12 -8.54
N ILE A 252 18.31 1.38 -9.49
CA ILE A 252 17.22 2.35 -9.31
C ILE A 252 16.26 1.92 -8.20
N ALA A 253 15.91 0.62 -8.13
CA ALA A 253 14.99 0.10 -7.11
C ALA A 253 15.51 0.26 -5.67
N GLN A 254 16.83 0.38 -5.47
CA GLN A 254 17.43 0.64 -4.17
C GLN A 254 17.38 2.12 -3.75
N ARG A 255 17.02 3.05 -4.66
CA ARG A 255 16.98 4.47 -4.33
C ARG A 255 15.73 4.81 -3.49
N PRO A 256 15.87 5.42 -2.30
CA PRO A 256 14.71 5.78 -1.49
C PRO A 256 13.74 6.75 -2.18
N ALA A 257 14.27 7.70 -2.97
CA ALA A 257 13.44 8.65 -3.72
C ALA A 257 12.64 7.97 -4.83
N TYR A 258 13.22 6.95 -5.47
CA TYR A 258 12.50 6.12 -6.44
C TYR A 258 11.36 5.36 -5.76
N GLN A 259 11.62 4.67 -4.65
CA GLN A 259 10.60 3.89 -3.93
C GLN A 259 9.38 4.73 -3.51
N ARG A 260 9.55 6.05 -3.32
CA ARG A 260 8.46 6.98 -2.99
C ARG A 260 7.70 7.51 -4.20
N SER A 261 8.36 7.63 -5.34
CA SER A 261 7.80 8.24 -6.55
C SER A 261 7.31 7.23 -7.58
N ALA A 262 7.84 6.00 -7.54
CA ALA A 262 7.53 4.92 -8.47
C ALA A 262 6.04 4.56 -8.46
N SER A 263 5.53 4.28 -9.65
CA SER A 263 4.15 3.82 -9.84
C SER A 263 3.98 2.38 -9.38
N ASP A 264 2.87 2.08 -8.68
CA ASP A 264 2.45 0.69 -8.44
C ASP A 264 2.12 0.00 -9.78
N HIS A 265 2.76 -1.14 -10.05
CA HIS A 265 2.62 -1.88 -11.30
C HIS A 265 1.17 -2.30 -11.57
N THR A 266 0.45 -2.74 -10.52
CA THR A 266 -0.93 -3.20 -10.64
C THR A 266 -1.85 -2.06 -11.06
N THR A 267 -1.74 -0.93 -10.37
CA THR A 267 -2.49 0.30 -10.68
C THR A 267 -2.14 0.80 -12.07
N ASN A 268 -0.86 0.79 -12.44
CA ASN A 268 -0.40 1.19 -13.76
C ASN A 268 -1.03 0.33 -14.86
N ASN A 269 -1.08 -0.99 -14.65
CA ASN A 269 -1.71 -1.93 -15.56
C ASN A 269 -3.20 -1.68 -15.76
N LEU A 270 -3.95 -1.52 -14.65
CA LEU A 270 -5.39 -1.23 -14.69
C LEU A 270 -5.70 0.10 -15.39
N LEU A 271 -4.87 1.13 -15.15
CA LEU A 271 -5.03 2.42 -15.80
C LEU A 271 -4.76 2.34 -17.30
N LEU A 272 -3.74 1.61 -17.73
CA LEU A 272 -3.44 1.42 -19.16
C LEU A 272 -4.54 0.67 -19.89
N ARG A 273 -5.09 -0.39 -19.29
CA ARG A 273 -6.28 -1.09 -19.80
C ARG A 273 -7.42 -0.11 -20.06
N ARG A 274 -7.77 0.70 -19.06
CA ARG A 274 -8.86 1.69 -19.16
C ARG A 274 -8.56 2.78 -20.18
N ARG A 275 -7.31 3.26 -20.24
CA ARG A 275 -6.91 4.40 -21.07
C ARG A 275 -6.80 4.06 -22.54
N PHE A 276 -6.25 2.88 -22.87
CA PHE A 276 -5.99 2.45 -24.24
C PHE A 276 -6.95 1.38 -24.75
N GLY A 277 -7.88 0.90 -23.92
CA GLY A 277 -8.87 -0.10 -24.33
C GLY A 277 -8.24 -1.42 -24.75
N ILE A 278 -7.14 -1.80 -24.10
CA ILE A 278 -6.40 -3.04 -24.38
C ILE A 278 -6.78 -4.10 -23.36
N ASP A 279 -7.06 -5.31 -23.82
CA ASP A 279 -7.28 -6.45 -22.95
C ASP A 279 -5.97 -7.21 -22.69
N PRO A 280 -5.76 -7.72 -21.47
CA PRO A 280 -4.60 -8.55 -21.14
C PRO A 280 -4.66 -9.87 -21.93
N VAL A 281 -3.52 -10.28 -22.51
CA VAL A 281 -3.43 -11.52 -23.30
C VAL A 281 -3.09 -12.73 -22.42
N GLY A 282 -2.65 -12.48 -21.17
CA GLY A 282 -2.40 -13.49 -20.13
C GLY A 282 -3.08 -13.16 -18.79
N ASN A 283 -2.77 -13.94 -17.74
CA ASN A 283 -3.31 -13.71 -16.40
C ASN A 283 -3.01 -12.25 -15.96
N PRO A 284 -4.01 -11.44 -15.54
CA PRO A 284 -3.85 -10.00 -15.23
C PRO A 284 -2.87 -9.66 -14.11
N ALA A 285 -2.16 -10.64 -13.56
CA ALA A 285 -1.02 -10.46 -12.68
C ALA A 285 0.21 -11.12 -13.29
N PRO A 286 1.17 -10.31 -13.72
CA PRO A 286 2.57 -10.62 -13.53
C PRO A 286 3.20 -9.48 -12.75
N LEU A 287 4.16 -9.80 -11.88
CA LEU A 287 5.45 -9.11 -11.66
C LEU A 287 5.94 -9.41 -10.24
N ASP A 288 7.02 -10.20 -10.20
CA ASP A 288 7.55 -11.02 -9.11
C ASP A 288 6.61 -12.16 -8.69
N ALA A 289 6.93 -13.38 -9.12
CA ALA A 289 6.42 -14.61 -8.49
C ALA A 289 6.69 -14.60 -6.97
N ASP A 290 7.71 -13.84 -6.54
CA ASP A 290 8.07 -13.63 -5.15
C ASP A 290 7.22 -12.56 -4.43
N ARG A 291 6.58 -11.60 -5.12
CA ARG A 291 5.75 -10.55 -4.46
C ARG A 291 4.25 -10.68 -4.68
N ALA A 292 3.80 -11.21 -5.82
CA ALA A 292 2.38 -11.35 -6.13
C ALA A 292 1.66 -12.35 -5.19
N ASN A 293 2.39 -13.33 -4.63
CA ASN A 293 1.86 -14.30 -3.68
C ASN A 293 1.92 -13.84 -2.21
N LEU A 294 2.49 -12.67 -1.90
CA LEU A 294 2.69 -12.24 -0.51
C LEU A 294 1.67 -11.22 0.01
N LEU A 295 0.91 -10.54 -0.87
CA LEU A 295 0.09 -9.38 -0.45
C LEU A 295 -1.43 -9.62 -0.46
N VAL A 296 -1.94 -10.48 -1.35
CA VAL A 296 -3.37 -10.79 -1.44
C VAL A 296 -3.60 -12.25 -1.06
N ASN A 297 -4.21 -12.47 0.10
CA ASN A 297 -4.66 -13.78 0.53
C ASN A 297 -6.05 -14.06 -0.08
N ASP A 298 -6.09 -14.96 -1.06
CA ASP A 298 -7.33 -15.37 -1.74
C ASP A 298 -8.02 -16.50 -0.95
N LEU A 299 -9.06 -16.15 -0.21
CA LEU A 299 -9.80 -17.06 0.66
C LEU A 299 -10.96 -17.67 -0.12
N ASP A 300 -10.68 -18.75 -0.86
CA ASP A 300 -11.67 -19.54 -1.57
C ASP A 300 -12.18 -20.70 -0.70
N TYR A 301 -13.35 -20.50 -0.07
CA TYR A 301 -14.01 -21.50 0.79
C TYR A 301 -14.74 -22.60 0.00
N SER A 302 -14.73 -22.55 -1.34
CA SER A 302 -15.11 -23.71 -2.16
C SER A 302 -13.99 -24.75 -2.22
N ARG A 303 -12.75 -24.31 -1.98
CA ARG A 303 -11.53 -25.14 -2.05
C ARG A 303 -10.97 -25.48 -0.68
N THR A 304 -11.57 -25.01 0.41
CA THR A 304 -11.05 -25.19 1.76
C THR A 304 -12.19 -25.44 2.75
N GLU A 305 -12.05 -26.47 3.59
CA GLU A 305 -13.03 -26.77 4.64
C GLU A 305 -12.83 -25.95 5.92
N SER A 306 -11.73 -25.19 6.03
CA SER A 306 -11.43 -24.35 7.18
C SER A 306 -12.16 -23.02 7.07
N ARG A 307 -12.98 -22.68 8.07
CA ARG A 307 -13.71 -21.41 8.16
C ARG A 307 -13.20 -20.64 9.38
N ALA A 308 -13.05 -19.31 9.26
CA ALA A 308 -12.66 -18.45 10.38
C ALA A 308 -13.89 -18.15 11.28
N ASN A 309 -14.56 -19.20 11.74
CA ASN A 309 -15.81 -19.15 12.52
C ASN A 309 -15.54 -19.16 14.04
N THR A 310 -14.49 -18.43 14.45
CA THR A 310 -14.14 -18.19 15.85
C THR A 310 -13.80 -16.72 16.00
N TRP A 311 -14.21 -16.10 17.12
CA TRP A 311 -13.90 -14.70 17.39
C TRP A 311 -12.39 -14.50 17.55
N HIS A 312 -11.82 -13.61 16.74
CA HIS A 312 -10.39 -13.33 16.78
C HIS A 312 -10.05 -11.92 16.29
N THR A 313 -8.91 -11.43 16.77
CA THR A 313 -8.15 -10.37 16.12
C THR A 313 -7.10 -11.04 15.23
N ASP A 314 -6.85 -10.51 14.04
CA ASP A 314 -5.93 -11.14 13.09
C ASP A 314 -4.50 -11.19 13.65
N VAL A 315 -3.89 -12.39 13.56
CA VAL A 315 -2.43 -12.62 13.68
C VAL A 315 -1.82 -12.05 14.97
N THR A 316 -2.55 -12.09 16.09
CA THR A 316 -2.04 -11.59 17.38
C THR A 316 -0.96 -12.45 18.02
N PHE A 317 -0.49 -13.51 17.37
CA PHE A 317 0.57 -14.38 17.90
C PHE A 317 1.98 -13.89 17.56
N VAL A 318 2.11 -12.84 16.75
CA VAL A 318 3.38 -12.14 16.46
C VAL A 318 3.47 -10.82 17.22
N ASP A 319 4.68 -10.30 17.40
CA ASP A 319 4.97 -9.05 18.11
C ASP A 319 4.41 -7.79 17.45
N ARG A 320 4.30 -7.78 16.12
CA ARG A 320 3.69 -6.69 15.32
C ARG A 320 2.45 -7.19 14.58
N PRO A 321 1.32 -7.40 15.29
CA PRO A 321 0.06 -7.75 14.65
C PRO A 321 -0.33 -6.69 13.62
N PRO A 322 -1.03 -7.07 12.55
CA PRO A 322 -1.49 -6.13 11.54
C PRO A 322 -2.32 -4.98 12.11
N LEU A 323 -2.16 -3.79 11.51
CA LEU A 323 -2.98 -2.61 11.79
C LEU A 323 -4.44 -2.87 11.42
N GLY A 324 -4.66 -3.50 10.28
CA GLY A 324 -5.98 -3.65 9.69
C GLY A 324 -5.91 -4.52 8.45
N SER A 325 -7.09 -4.85 7.94
CA SER A 325 -7.23 -5.63 6.71
C SER A 325 -8.30 -5.00 5.83
N VAL A 326 -8.09 -5.11 4.52
CA VAL A 326 -9.10 -4.83 3.48
C VAL A 326 -9.57 -6.18 2.94
N LEU A 327 -10.89 -6.37 2.87
CA LEU A 327 -11.50 -7.59 2.38
C LEU A 327 -12.50 -7.27 1.27
N HIS A 328 -12.29 -7.87 0.10
CA HIS A 328 -13.12 -7.69 -1.09
C HIS A 328 -13.96 -8.95 -1.37
N ALA A 329 -15.26 -8.77 -1.56
CA ALA A 329 -16.21 -9.83 -1.87
C ALA A 329 -16.17 -10.22 -3.35
N VAL A 330 -15.70 -11.43 -3.65
CA VAL A 330 -15.59 -11.93 -5.02
C VAL A 330 -16.76 -12.84 -5.40
N THR A 331 -17.09 -13.80 -4.52
CA THR A 331 -18.21 -14.72 -4.72
C THR A 331 -18.92 -14.88 -3.39
N ILE A 332 -20.20 -14.54 -3.33
CA ILE A 332 -20.97 -14.54 -2.08
C ILE A 332 -22.17 -15.49 -2.21
N PRO A 333 -22.43 -16.37 -1.23
CA PRO A 333 -23.58 -17.25 -1.28
C PRO A 333 -24.89 -16.44 -1.25
N PRO A 334 -25.96 -16.91 -1.93
CA PRO A 334 -27.28 -16.26 -1.93
C PRO A 334 -27.87 -16.01 -0.53
N VAL A 335 -27.49 -16.84 0.46
CA VAL A 335 -27.91 -16.72 1.87
C VAL A 335 -26.74 -17.07 2.78
N GLY A 336 -26.54 -16.29 3.84
CA GLY A 336 -25.49 -16.48 4.83
C GLY A 336 -24.13 -15.96 4.38
N GLY A 337 -23.06 -16.36 5.07
CA GLY A 337 -21.68 -15.97 4.76
C GLY A 337 -21.29 -14.58 5.27
N ASP A 338 -22.10 -14.03 6.17
CA ASP A 338 -21.93 -12.73 6.81
C ASP A 338 -20.63 -12.67 7.62
N THR A 339 -20.16 -11.45 7.86
CA THR A 339 -19.05 -11.21 8.80
C THR A 339 -19.53 -10.29 9.90
N VAL A 340 -19.17 -10.63 11.14
CA VAL A 340 -19.47 -9.81 12.32
C VAL A 340 -18.17 -9.25 12.85
N TRP A 341 -18.15 -7.97 13.18
CA TRP A 341 -17.06 -7.33 13.91
C TRP A 341 -17.56 -6.89 15.28
N ALA A 342 -16.67 -6.94 16.26
CA ALA A 342 -16.89 -6.49 17.63
C ALA A 342 -15.90 -5.38 17.97
N ASN A 343 -16.39 -4.31 18.58
CA ASN A 343 -15.54 -3.19 19.04
C ASN A 343 -14.93 -3.53 20.41
N SER A 344 -13.60 -3.66 20.47
CA SER A 344 -12.90 -3.99 21.71
C SER A 344 -12.66 -2.80 22.63
N VAL A 345 -12.80 -1.57 22.12
CA VAL A 345 -12.72 -0.31 22.88
C VAL A 345 -13.99 -0.11 23.69
N THR A 346 -15.17 -0.20 23.07
CA THR A 346 -16.44 -0.08 23.82
C THR A 346 -16.59 -1.21 24.83
N ALA A 347 -16.13 -2.42 24.49
CA ALA A 347 -16.08 -3.54 25.42
C ALA A 347 -15.23 -3.25 26.68
N TYR A 348 -14.10 -2.56 26.53
CA TYR A 348 -13.28 -2.11 27.65
C TYR A 348 -13.98 -1.01 28.47
N GLN A 349 -14.58 -0.03 27.79
CA GLN A 349 -15.32 1.06 28.42
C GLN A 349 -16.53 0.56 29.24
N ASP A 350 -17.14 -0.54 28.84
CA ASP A 350 -18.25 -1.20 29.52
C ASP A 350 -17.84 -2.00 30.77
N LEU A 351 -16.54 -2.26 30.97
CA LEU A 351 -16.08 -2.99 32.15
C LEU A 351 -16.35 -2.15 33.42
N PRO A 352 -17.00 -2.74 34.44
CA PRO A 352 -17.02 -2.17 35.78
C PRO A 352 -15.60 -1.96 36.31
N ASP A 353 -15.38 -0.95 37.14
CA ASP A 353 -14.05 -0.54 37.64
C ASP A 353 -13.21 -1.71 38.14
N ARG A 354 -13.80 -2.68 38.85
CA ARG A 354 -13.06 -3.84 39.37
C ARG A 354 -12.53 -4.76 38.26
N LEU A 355 -13.30 -4.97 37.20
CA LEU A 355 -12.88 -5.78 36.06
C LEU A 355 -11.91 -5.02 35.17
N ARG A 356 -12.09 -3.71 35.04
CA ARG A 356 -11.16 -2.83 34.32
C ARG A 356 -9.79 -2.84 34.99
N ASN A 357 -9.76 -2.55 36.30
CA ASN A 357 -8.53 -2.58 37.10
C ASN A 357 -7.85 -3.96 37.08
N LEU A 358 -8.61 -5.04 36.99
CA LEU A 358 -8.05 -6.37 36.77
C LEU A 358 -7.40 -6.44 35.38
N ALA A 359 -8.16 -6.20 34.31
CA ALA A 359 -7.70 -6.29 32.92
C ALA A 359 -6.45 -5.44 32.65
N ASP A 360 -6.40 -4.24 33.21
CA ASP A 360 -5.31 -3.27 33.19
C ASP A 360 -3.96 -3.86 33.64
N THR A 361 -3.97 -4.89 34.48
CA THR A 361 -2.76 -5.54 35.02
C THR A 361 -2.38 -6.82 34.30
N LEU A 362 -3.25 -7.35 33.44
CA LEU A 362 -3.08 -8.69 32.86
C LEU A 362 -2.26 -8.65 31.57
N TRP A 363 -1.45 -9.68 31.40
CA TRP A 363 -0.70 -9.97 30.18
C TRP A 363 -1.01 -11.40 29.75
N ALA A 364 -1.19 -11.63 28.46
CA ALA A 364 -1.58 -12.91 27.92
C ALA A 364 -0.64 -13.37 26.80
N VAL A 365 -0.37 -14.67 26.76
CA VAL A 365 0.39 -15.32 25.68
C VAL A 365 -0.56 -15.66 24.56
N HIS A 366 -0.26 -15.18 23.36
CA HIS A 366 -0.97 -15.50 22.13
C HIS A 366 -0.12 -16.46 21.29
N SER A 367 -0.75 -17.48 20.69
CA SER A 367 -0.03 -18.45 19.87
C SER A 367 -0.85 -18.97 18.70
N ASN A 368 -0.17 -19.22 17.57
CA ASN A 368 -0.71 -19.96 16.43
C ASN A 368 -0.78 -21.47 16.68
N LYS A 369 -0.18 -21.97 17.77
CA LYS A 369 -0.26 -23.37 18.19
C LYS A 369 -1.70 -23.71 18.56
N TYR A 370 -2.28 -24.69 17.89
CA TYR A 370 -3.63 -25.17 18.20
C TYR A 370 -3.68 -25.84 19.58
N ASP A 371 -4.80 -25.67 20.29
CA ASP A 371 -5.03 -26.31 21.56
C ASP A 371 -5.24 -27.82 21.34
N TYR A 372 -4.39 -28.65 21.94
CA TYR A 372 -4.41 -30.10 21.73
C TYR A 372 -5.72 -30.75 22.22
N ALA A 373 -6.54 -30.03 23.00
CA ALA A 373 -7.86 -30.47 23.43
C ALA A 373 -8.93 -30.49 22.31
N GLU A 374 -8.76 -29.73 21.23
CA GLU A 374 -9.65 -29.78 20.04
C GLU A 374 -9.24 -30.86 19.02
N ALA A 375 -8.17 -31.61 19.28
CA ALA A 375 -7.68 -32.68 18.39
C ALA A 375 -8.54 -33.96 18.40
N ALA A 376 -9.63 -33.99 19.18
CA ALA A 376 -10.55 -35.14 19.28
C ALA A 376 -11.64 -35.16 18.20
N VAL A 377 -11.71 -34.14 17.34
CA VAL A 377 -12.64 -34.12 16.19
C VAL A 377 -11.92 -34.66 14.96
N GLU A 378 -12.50 -35.67 14.29
CA GLU A 378 -12.03 -36.12 12.98
C GLU A 378 -12.09 -34.94 12.01
N ILE A 379 -10.92 -34.44 11.61
CA ILE A 379 -10.75 -33.39 10.62
C ILE A 379 -10.30 -33.99 9.29
N SER A 380 -10.70 -33.39 8.17
CA SER A 380 -10.30 -33.85 6.84
C SER A 380 -8.79 -33.72 6.62
N GLU A 381 -8.25 -34.50 5.66
CA GLU A 381 -6.84 -34.42 5.27
C GLU A 381 -6.43 -33.01 4.82
N GLN A 382 -7.35 -32.26 4.20
CA GLN A 382 -7.09 -30.89 3.80
C GLN A 382 -6.99 -29.92 4.98
N GLN A 383 -7.81 -30.12 6.03
CA GLN A 383 -7.69 -29.38 7.29
C GLN A 383 -6.38 -29.74 8.03
N LYS A 384 -5.92 -30.99 7.94
CA LYS A 384 -4.61 -31.41 8.50
C LYS A 384 -3.45 -30.71 7.80
N GLU A 385 -3.47 -30.62 6.47
CA GLU A 385 -2.40 -29.96 5.70
C GLU A 385 -2.38 -28.44 5.94
N TYR A 386 -3.55 -27.78 5.96
CA TYR A 386 -3.63 -26.36 6.34
C TYR A 386 -3.09 -26.11 7.74
N ARG A 387 -3.45 -26.96 8.72
CA ARG A 387 -2.91 -26.87 10.09
C ARG A 387 -1.39 -27.04 10.11
N LYS A 388 -0.87 -28.02 9.39
CA LYS A 388 0.57 -28.30 9.29
C LYS A 388 1.36 -27.12 8.74
N ILE A 389 0.84 -26.45 7.71
CA ILE A 389 1.42 -25.22 7.14
C ILE A 389 1.31 -24.06 8.15
N PHE A 390 0.13 -23.85 8.74
CA PHE A 390 -0.12 -22.75 9.68
C PHE A 390 0.72 -22.85 10.97
N THR A 391 1.04 -24.07 11.41
CA THR A 391 1.88 -24.33 12.59
C THR A 391 3.32 -24.75 12.24
N SER A 392 3.76 -24.62 10.98
CA SER A 392 5.10 -25.02 10.56
C SER A 392 6.20 -24.28 11.33
N THR A 393 5.88 -23.05 11.73
CA THR A 393 6.67 -22.21 12.63
C THR A 393 5.78 -21.81 13.80
N VAL A 394 6.19 -22.13 15.02
CA VAL A 394 5.43 -21.78 16.22
C VAL A 394 5.80 -20.36 16.65
N TYR A 395 4.78 -19.53 16.76
CA TYR A 395 4.85 -18.17 17.29
C TYR A 395 4.18 -18.10 18.65
N GLU A 396 4.85 -17.45 19.59
CA GLU A 396 4.31 -17.13 20.92
C GLU A 396 4.72 -15.70 21.26
N THR A 397 3.75 -14.85 21.57
CA THR A 397 3.99 -13.46 21.94
C THR A 397 3.19 -13.12 23.18
N LEU A 398 3.85 -12.48 24.15
CA LEU A 398 3.23 -11.96 25.34
C LEU A 398 2.74 -10.53 25.08
N HIS A 399 1.42 -10.35 25.12
CA HIS A 399 0.75 -9.08 24.89
C HIS A 399 0.03 -8.57 26.14
N PRO A 400 -0.15 -7.25 26.31
CA PRO A 400 -1.03 -6.72 27.34
C PRO A 400 -2.49 -7.05 26.99
N VAL A 401 -3.30 -7.43 28.00
CA VAL A 401 -4.74 -7.68 27.81
C VAL A 401 -5.50 -6.39 27.48
N VAL A 402 -4.98 -5.24 27.89
CA VAL A 402 -5.47 -3.91 27.51
C VAL A 402 -4.35 -3.20 26.76
N ARG A 403 -4.58 -2.92 25.47
CA ARG A 403 -3.67 -2.11 24.67
C ARG A 403 -4.14 -0.67 24.60
N VAL A 404 -3.18 0.25 24.47
CA VAL A 404 -3.44 1.65 24.08
C VAL A 404 -3.31 1.75 22.56
N HIS A 405 -4.32 2.32 21.91
CA HIS A 405 -4.31 2.53 20.47
C HIS A 405 -3.31 3.64 20.10
N PRO A 406 -2.36 3.41 19.20
CA PRO A 406 -1.25 4.34 18.94
C PRO A 406 -1.71 5.68 18.34
N GLU A 407 -2.79 5.67 17.55
CA GLU A 407 -3.30 6.89 16.88
C GLU A 407 -4.41 7.62 17.66
N SER A 408 -5.43 6.91 18.18
CA SER A 408 -6.52 7.54 18.94
C SER A 408 -6.24 7.72 20.43
N GLY A 409 -5.28 6.98 21.00
CA GLY A 409 -5.03 6.93 22.44
C GLY A 409 -6.08 6.13 23.24
N GLU A 410 -7.07 5.53 22.57
CA GLU A 410 -8.12 4.77 23.25
C GLU A 410 -7.61 3.44 23.79
N GLN A 411 -8.22 2.96 24.87
CA GLN A 411 -7.90 1.68 25.50
C GLN A 411 -8.90 0.62 25.06
N GLY A 412 -8.40 -0.56 24.68
CA GLY A 412 -9.23 -1.67 24.21
C GLY A 412 -8.72 -3.02 24.65
N LEU A 413 -9.65 -3.97 24.80
CA LEU A 413 -9.34 -5.36 25.13
C LEU A 413 -8.61 -6.02 23.93
N PHE A 414 -7.37 -6.43 24.15
CA PHE A 414 -6.53 -7.09 23.16
C PHE A 414 -6.40 -8.58 23.48
N ILE A 415 -7.48 -9.30 23.17
CA ILE A 415 -7.66 -10.74 23.39
C ILE A 415 -8.23 -11.40 22.12
N GLY A 416 -8.69 -12.65 22.19
CA GLY A 416 -9.36 -13.34 21.09
C GLY A 416 -8.93 -14.81 20.98
N GLY A 417 -9.30 -15.48 19.89
CA GLY A 417 -9.11 -16.92 19.70
C GLY A 417 -7.65 -17.43 19.68
N PHE A 418 -6.65 -16.53 19.69
CA PHE A 418 -5.24 -16.90 19.78
C PHE A 418 -4.67 -16.87 21.20
N VAL A 419 -5.41 -16.34 22.18
CA VAL A 419 -4.95 -16.32 23.57
C VAL A 419 -4.88 -17.75 24.10
N ARG A 420 -3.77 -18.10 24.75
CA ARG A 420 -3.54 -19.41 25.38
C ARG A 420 -3.53 -19.34 26.89
N GLN A 421 -2.77 -18.40 27.47
CA GLN A 421 -2.60 -18.36 28.92
C GLN A 421 -2.36 -16.93 29.39
N ILE A 422 -2.91 -16.57 30.55
CA ILE A 422 -2.61 -15.33 31.24
C ILE A 422 -1.35 -15.54 32.08
N LYS A 423 -0.37 -14.64 31.96
CA LYS A 423 0.91 -14.72 32.67
C LYS A 423 0.67 -14.76 34.18
N GLY A 424 1.22 -15.80 34.81
CA GLY A 424 1.13 -16.00 36.26
C GLY A 424 -0.12 -16.75 36.73
N LEU A 425 -1.04 -17.12 35.84
CA LEU A 425 -2.23 -17.89 36.17
C LEU A 425 -2.20 -19.30 35.59
N SER A 426 -2.94 -20.23 36.18
CA SER A 426 -3.16 -21.56 35.61
C SER A 426 -4.01 -21.47 34.33
N GLN A 427 -4.03 -22.56 33.55
CA GLN A 427 -4.85 -22.64 32.33
C GLN A 427 -6.34 -22.45 32.62
N THR A 428 -6.85 -23.08 33.69
CA THR A 428 -8.25 -22.99 34.08
C THR A 428 -8.64 -21.56 34.46
N GLU A 429 -7.84 -20.90 35.29
CA GLU A 429 -8.06 -19.50 35.67
C GLU A 429 -7.98 -18.56 34.47
N SER A 430 -7.01 -18.81 33.57
CA SER A 430 -6.87 -18.06 32.32
C SER A 430 -8.14 -18.16 31.47
N ASN A 431 -8.65 -19.38 31.28
CA ASN A 431 -9.85 -19.62 30.48
C ASN A 431 -11.08 -18.92 31.06
N ASP A 432 -11.26 -18.95 32.39
CA ASP A 432 -12.40 -18.29 33.03
C ASP A 432 -12.35 -16.76 32.90
N ILE A 433 -11.17 -16.16 33.07
CA ILE A 433 -10.99 -14.72 32.93
C ILE A 433 -11.15 -14.28 31.47
N ILE A 434 -10.54 -15.01 30.53
CA ILE A 434 -10.68 -14.71 29.09
C ILE A 434 -12.14 -14.84 28.68
N ARG A 435 -12.84 -15.90 29.10
CA ARG A 435 -14.27 -16.09 28.82
C ARG A 435 -15.10 -14.91 29.35
N LEU A 436 -14.82 -14.44 30.55
CA LEU A 436 -15.48 -13.27 31.13
C LEU A 436 -15.24 -12.02 30.28
N LEU A 437 -13.99 -11.68 29.97
CA LEU A 437 -13.66 -10.49 29.17
C LEU A 437 -14.20 -10.58 27.74
N GLN A 438 -14.09 -11.75 27.11
CA GLN A 438 -14.61 -12.04 25.78
C GLN A 438 -16.14 -11.88 25.70
N SER A 439 -16.85 -12.13 26.81
CA SER A 439 -18.31 -11.89 26.89
C SER A 439 -18.69 -10.41 26.80
N TYR A 440 -17.79 -9.48 27.15
CA TYR A 440 -18.00 -8.04 26.94
C TYR A 440 -17.71 -7.65 25.49
N VAL A 441 -16.65 -8.20 24.89
CA VAL A 441 -16.30 -7.97 23.48
C VAL A 441 -17.44 -8.41 22.57
N THR A 442 -18.00 -9.58 22.81
CA THR A 442 -18.98 -10.23 21.91
C THR A 442 -20.44 -9.92 22.24
N ARG A 443 -20.71 -8.94 23.11
CA ARG A 443 -22.07 -8.42 23.33
C ARG A 443 -22.63 -7.90 22.02
N LEU A 444 -23.90 -8.19 21.75
CA LEU A 444 -24.53 -7.81 20.48
C LEU A 444 -24.49 -6.29 20.27
N GLU A 445 -24.61 -5.52 21.36
CA GLU A 445 -24.51 -4.06 21.39
C GLU A 445 -23.14 -3.54 20.91
N ASN A 446 -22.08 -4.34 21.06
CA ASN A 446 -20.72 -4.02 20.61
C ASN A 446 -20.43 -4.53 19.20
N THR A 447 -21.40 -5.13 18.51
CA THR A 447 -21.19 -5.78 17.22
C THR A 447 -21.89 -5.09 16.05
N VAL A 448 -21.24 -5.17 14.89
CA VAL A 448 -21.87 -4.93 13.58
C VAL A 448 -21.80 -6.19 12.75
N ARG A 449 -22.94 -6.59 12.15
CA ARG A 449 -23.05 -7.73 11.24
C ARG A 449 -23.26 -7.22 9.83
N TRP A 450 -22.36 -7.57 8.91
CA TRP A 450 -22.45 -7.21 7.51
C TRP A 450 -22.95 -8.37 6.65
N LYS A 451 -23.98 -8.10 5.85
CA LYS A 451 -24.47 -8.99 4.80
C LYS A 451 -23.78 -8.62 3.50
N TRP A 452 -22.91 -9.49 3.03
CA TRP A 452 -22.08 -9.24 1.85
C TRP A 452 -22.90 -9.22 0.56
N LYS A 453 -22.45 -8.40 -0.38
CA LYS A 453 -22.76 -8.46 -1.81
C LYS A 453 -21.46 -8.55 -2.60
N GLU A 454 -21.51 -9.14 -3.79
CA GLU A 454 -20.34 -9.16 -4.68
C GLU A 454 -19.91 -7.72 -5.03
N GLY A 455 -18.60 -7.46 -4.96
CA GLY A 455 -18.02 -6.14 -5.13
C GLY A 455 -17.95 -5.28 -3.85
N ASP A 456 -18.59 -5.70 -2.76
CA ASP A 456 -18.43 -5.03 -1.46
C ASP A 456 -16.96 -5.08 -1.01
N VAL A 457 -16.54 -4.01 -0.34
CA VAL A 457 -15.23 -3.91 0.31
C VAL A 457 -15.43 -3.51 1.77
N ALA A 458 -14.85 -4.27 2.69
CA ALA A 458 -14.75 -3.90 4.09
C ALA A 458 -13.31 -3.58 4.45
N PHE A 459 -13.13 -2.54 5.26
CA PHE A 459 -11.89 -2.25 5.97
C PHE A 459 -12.19 -2.19 7.45
N TRP A 460 -11.33 -2.78 8.28
CA TRP A 460 -11.43 -2.67 9.72
C TRP A 460 -10.07 -2.39 10.35
N ASP A 461 -10.11 -1.63 11.45
CA ASP A 461 -8.96 -1.45 12.33
C ASP A 461 -8.85 -2.70 13.23
N ASN A 462 -7.85 -3.52 12.94
CA ASN A 462 -7.56 -4.76 13.67
C ASN A 462 -7.00 -4.47 15.08
N ARG A 463 -6.57 -3.24 15.37
CA ARG A 463 -6.10 -2.83 16.70
C ARG A 463 -7.25 -2.57 17.67
N ALA A 464 -8.46 -2.34 17.17
CA ALA A 464 -9.65 -2.00 17.95
C ALA A 464 -10.82 -2.99 17.77
N THR A 465 -10.61 -4.10 17.06
CA THR A 465 -11.69 -5.03 16.74
C THR A 465 -11.30 -6.50 16.85
N GLN A 466 -12.33 -7.32 17.10
CA GLN A 466 -12.33 -8.73 16.72
C GLN A 466 -13.36 -8.96 15.62
N HIS A 467 -13.25 -10.08 14.90
CA HIS A 467 -14.23 -10.47 13.90
C HIS A 467 -14.51 -11.97 13.88
N TYR A 468 -15.61 -12.32 13.22
CA TYR A 468 -16.15 -13.67 13.12
C TYR A 468 -16.77 -13.86 11.74
N ALA A 469 -16.30 -14.85 10.97
CA ALA A 469 -16.92 -15.24 9.70
C ALA A 469 -18.00 -16.30 9.95
N ILE A 470 -19.28 -15.95 9.71
CA ILE A 470 -20.39 -16.86 9.98
C ILE A 470 -20.42 -17.99 8.95
N ALA A 471 -20.42 -19.23 9.44
CA ALA A 471 -20.45 -20.44 8.64
C ALA A 471 -21.89 -20.97 8.40
N ASP A 472 -22.84 -20.10 8.03
CA ASP A 472 -24.29 -20.37 7.91
C ASP A 472 -24.79 -20.58 6.46
N TYR A 473 -23.90 -20.88 5.52
CA TYR A 473 -24.18 -20.97 4.08
C TYR A 473 -24.04 -22.39 3.48
N GLY A 474 -24.00 -23.43 4.32
CA GLY A 474 -23.91 -24.82 3.86
C GLY A 474 -22.61 -25.09 3.08
N THR A 475 -22.71 -25.71 1.91
CA THR A 475 -21.58 -25.99 0.98
C THR A 475 -21.50 -24.97 -0.16
N GLN A 476 -22.26 -23.88 -0.10
CA GLN A 476 -22.28 -22.89 -1.18
C GLN A 476 -20.93 -22.16 -1.28
N PRO A 477 -20.50 -21.78 -2.49
CA PRO A 477 -19.22 -21.13 -2.69
C PRO A 477 -19.20 -19.76 -2.03
N ARG A 478 -18.09 -19.47 -1.33
CA ARG A 478 -17.77 -18.15 -0.79
C ARG A 478 -16.30 -17.86 -1.08
N ARG A 479 -16.01 -16.74 -1.75
CA ARG A 479 -14.65 -16.30 -2.05
C ARG A 479 -14.49 -14.83 -1.72
N VAL A 480 -13.47 -14.53 -0.92
CA VAL A 480 -13.10 -13.16 -0.56
C VAL A 480 -11.59 -13.00 -0.67
N GLN A 481 -11.13 -11.81 -1.05
CA GLN A 481 -9.70 -11.50 -1.16
C GLN A 481 -9.31 -10.55 -0.04
N ARG A 482 -8.29 -10.92 0.74
CA ARG A 482 -7.81 -10.13 1.88
C ARG A 482 -6.43 -9.56 1.60
N VAL A 483 -6.27 -8.27 1.87
CA VAL A 483 -4.97 -7.61 2.00
C VAL A 483 -4.81 -7.17 3.45
N THR A 484 -3.66 -7.45 4.03
CA THR A 484 -3.37 -7.15 5.44
C THR A 484 -2.28 -6.09 5.51
N ILE A 485 -2.48 -5.08 6.35
CA ILE A 485 -1.59 -3.92 6.47
C ILE A 485 -0.68 -4.11 7.68
N ALA A 486 0.62 -3.92 7.48
CA ALA A 486 1.62 -3.97 8.55
C ALA A 486 1.22 -3.08 9.73
N GLY A 487 1.35 -3.61 10.95
CA GLY A 487 1.04 -2.89 12.18
C GLY A 487 2.27 -2.59 13.03
N ASP A 488 1.99 -2.17 14.26
CA ASP A 488 2.96 -1.71 15.25
C ASP A 488 3.11 -2.69 16.42
N LEU A 489 4.09 -2.43 17.30
CA LEU A 489 4.26 -3.16 18.56
C LEU A 489 3.20 -2.69 19.57
N PRO A 490 2.29 -3.56 20.06
CA PRO A 490 1.27 -3.13 21.01
C PRO A 490 1.89 -2.70 22.35
N VAL A 491 1.37 -1.57 22.88
CA VAL A 491 1.78 -0.97 24.16
C VAL A 491 0.64 -1.10 25.16
N GLY A 492 0.97 -1.59 26.36
CA GLY A 492 0.03 -1.67 27.48
C GLY A 492 -0.18 -0.32 28.17
N ILE A 493 -1.16 -0.25 29.06
CA ILE A 493 -1.44 0.98 29.82
C ILE A 493 -0.26 1.42 30.72
N ASP A 494 0.63 0.50 31.09
CA ASP A 494 1.83 0.76 31.88
C ASP A 494 3.02 1.24 31.04
N GLY A 495 2.81 1.47 29.74
CA GLY A 495 3.81 1.93 28.78
C GLY A 495 4.75 0.82 28.28
N LYS A 496 4.58 -0.42 28.73
CA LYS A 496 5.43 -1.53 28.25
C LYS A 496 4.93 -2.09 26.93
N THR A 497 5.86 -2.50 26.10
CA THR A 497 5.59 -3.13 24.81
C THR A 497 5.43 -4.64 24.94
N SER A 498 4.77 -5.22 23.96
CA SER A 498 4.67 -6.67 23.77
C SER A 498 6.05 -7.33 23.62
N GLU A 499 6.16 -8.60 24.03
CA GLU A 499 7.42 -9.36 24.05
C GLU A 499 7.26 -10.66 23.25
N ALA A 500 8.06 -10.82 22.18
CA ALA A 500 8.14 -12.07 21.45
C ALA A 500 8.80 -13.14 22.34
N VAL A 501 8.07 -14.22 22.63
CA VAL A 501 8.56 -15.35 23.43
C VAL A 501 9.16 -16.41 22.51
N LYS A 502 8.55 -16.62 21.34
CA LYS A 502 8.99 -17.60 20.34
C LYS A 502 8.61 -17.18 18.93
N GLY A 503 9.50 -17.45 17.97
CA GLY A 503 9.33 -17.15 16.54
C GLY A 503 9.87 -15.77 16.16
N ASP A 504 10.23 -15.62 14.88
CA ASP A 504 10.68 -14.36 14.28
C ASP A 504 9.70 -13.94 13.19
N SER A 505 9.11 -12.75 13.36
CA SER A 505 8.07 -12.16 12.52
C SER A 505 8.63 -11.14 11.50
N SER A 506 9.94 -10.92 11.47
CA SER A 506 10.58 -9.92 10.59
C SER A 506 10.29 -10.12 9.11
N ALA A 507 10.09 -11.38 8.68
CA ALA A 507 9.68 -11.72 7.33
C ALA A 507 8.18 -11.45 7.04
N PHE A 508 7.34 -11.36 8.06
CA PHE A 508 5.89 -11.17 7.96
C PHE A 508 5.48 -9.69 8.05
N THR A 509 6.16 -8.92 8.89
CA THR A 509 5.93 -7.48 9.06
C THR A 509 7.27 -6.75 9.03
N PRO A 510 7.66 -6.10 7.90
CA PRO A 510 8.88 -5.32 7.85
C PRO A 510 8.81 -4.23 8.91
N ALA A 511 9.91 -4.00 9.64
CA ALA A 511 9.96 -2.95 10.65
C ALA A 511 9.62 -1.60 10.00
N LEU A 512 8.51 -0.98 10.44
CA LEU A 512 8.29 0.45 10.22
C LEU A 512 9.47 1.15 10.90
N VAL A 513 10.42 1.65 10.10
CA VAL A 513 11.57 2.41 10.60
C VAL A 513 10.98 3.54 11.43
N ALA A 514 11.23 3.51 12.74
CA ALA A 514 10.74 4.51 13.66
C ALA A 514 11.24 5.88 13.17
N ALA A 515 10.31 6.76 12.81
CA ALA A 515 10.60 8.17 12.60
C ALA A 515 10.97 8.74 13.97
N SER A 516 12.28 8.82 14.25
CA SER A 516 12.85 9.52 15.40
C SER A 516 12.76 11.03 15.24
#